data_AF-A0A7C6VX63-F1
#
_entry.id   AF-A0A7C6VX63-F1
#
_cell.length_a   1.000
_cell.length_b   1.000
_cell.length_c   1.000
_cell.angle_alpha   90.00
_cell.angle_beta   90.00
_cell.angle_gamma   90.00
#
_symmetry.space_group_name_H-M   'P 1'
#
loop_
_entity.id
_entity.type
_entity.pdbx_description
1 polymer ?
#
loop_
_entity_poly.entity_id
_entity_poly.type
_entity_poly.pdbx_seq_one_letter_code
_entity_poly.pdbx_strand_id
1 'polypeptide(L)'
;LSLRSQGSGVGSGDGWIRDCLGANVAETATATVTLFVNGQSELACTSNNPTTGGGPQTQPLLGGIQAMRFTYGVDTNNDSYADSYVAAGAVADWTRVASVRIDLLLVTVDDGLVDAPVPYAWNGATVTPGDRRMRRVYSNVIGFRNFLP
;
A
#
# COMPACT_ATOMS: atom_id res chain seq x y z
N LEU A 1 5.19 -1.76 0.09
CA LEU A 1 5.18 -0.60 1.03
C LEU A 1 5.61 -1.10 2.40
N SER A 2 6.56 -0.44 3.05
CA SER A 2 6.91 -0.76 4.45
C SER A 2 6.36 0.30 5.37
N LEU A 3 5.59 -0.14 6.36
CA LEU A 3 5.09 0.63 7.49
C LEU A 3 5.85 0.20 8.73
N ARG A 4 6.20 1.15 9.59
CA ARG A 4 6.85 0.87 10.88
C ARG A 4 5.94 1.37 11.99
N SER A 5 5.66 0.50 12.94
CA SER A 5 4.85 0.81 14.12
C SER A 5 5.67 0.54 15.38
N GLN A 6 5.68 1.50 16.30
CA GLN A 6 6.37 1.37 17.59
C GLN A 6 5.34 1.28 18.71
N GLY A 7 5.52 0.33 19.63
CA GLY A 7 4.73 0.25 20.86
C GLY A 7 4.97 1.47 21.76
N SER A 8 3.94 1.95 22.45
CA SER A 8 4.01 3.05 23.41
C SER A 8 3.46 2.63 24.77
N GLY A 9 4.07 3.09 25.87
CA GLY A 9 3.67 2.79 27.26
C GLY A 9 4.52 1.71 27.93
N VAL A 10 4.47 1.61 29.27
CA VAL A 10 5.30 0.69 30.07
C VAL A 10 4.73 -0.74 30.19
N GLY A 11 5.44 -1.77 29.70
CA GLY A 11 5.15 -3.19 29.91
C GLY A 11 4.95 -4.06 28.65
N SER A 12 4.41 -5.28 28.86
CA SER A 12 3.87 -6.09 27.76
C SER A 12 2.77 -5.28 27.11
N GLY A 13 3.03 -4.70 25.93
CA GLY A 13 2.23 -3.64 25.32
C GLY A 13 0.73 -3.80 25.57
N ASP A 14 0.07 -2.68 25.90
CA ASP A 14 -1.34 -2.54 26.30
C ASP A 14 -2.38 -3.10 25.30
N GLY A 15 -1.93 -3.66 24.18
CA GLY A 15 -2.75 -4.32 23.16
C GLY A 15 -3.34 -3.37 22.13
N TRP A 16 -2.99 -2.07 22.18
CA TRP A 16 -3.49 -1.06 21.27
C TRP A 16 -2.79 -1.05 19.92
N ILE A 17 -1.50 -1.41 19.90
CA ILE A 17 -0.72 -1.53 18.67
C ILE A 17 -0.54 -3.01 18.35
N ARG A 18 -1.29 -3.46 17.35
CA ARG A 18 -1.19 -4.80 16.79
C ARG A 18 -0.62 -4.76 15.39
N ASP A 19 0.20 -5.74 15.08
CA ASP A 19 0.62 -5.97 13.71
C ASP A 19 -0.52 -6.59 12.88
N CYS A 20 -0.27 -6.78 11.58
CA CYS A 20 -1.26 -7.34 10.68
C CYS A 20 -1.63 -8.80 10.97
N LEU A 21 -0.86 -9.51 11.81
CA LEU A 21 -1.13 -10.87 12.29
C LEU A 21 -1.94 -10.86 13.59
N GLY A 22 -2.28 -9.68 14.10
CA GLY A 22 -3.00 -9.49 15.36
C GLY A 22 -2.10 -9.62 16.58
N ALA A 23 -0.78 -9.76 16.42
CA ALA A 23 0.16 -9.84 17.53
C ALA A 23 0.47 -8.45 18.08
N ASN A 24 0.57 -8.35 19.41
CA ASN A 24 0.90 -7.08 20.06
C ASN A 24 2.35 -6.68 19.76
N VAL A 25 2.56 -5.40 19.49
CA VAL A 25 3.88 -4.79 19.45
C VAL A 25 4.18 -4.27 20.86
N ALA A 26 5.20 -4.81 21.51
CA ALA A 26 5.54 -4.51 22.89
C ALA A 26 6.17 -3.11 22.99
N GLU A 27 6.23 -2.61 24.21
CA GLU A 27 6.98 -1.40 24.52
C GLU A 27 8.41 -1.49 23.98
N THR A 28 8.94 -0.38 23.45
CA THR A 28 10.28 -0.24 22.83
C THR A 28 10.53 -1.10 21.59
N ALA A 29 9.62 -2.02 21.25
CA ALA A 29 9.70 -2.79 20.03
C ALA A 29 9.19 -1.97 18.84
N THR A 30 9.92 -2.07 17.73
CA THR A 30 9.45 -1.62 16.43
C THR A 30 9.10 -2.84 15.59
N ALA A 31 7.83 -3.01 15.28
CA ALA A 31 7.40 -3.97 14.27
C ALA A 31 7.46 -3.32 12.88
N THR A 32 7.97 -4.06 11.90
CA THR A 32 7.96 -3.65 10.49
C THR A 32 6.90 -4.46 9.75
N VAL A 33 5.92 -3.76 9.19
CA VAL A 33 4.83 -4.33 8.40
C VAL A 33 5.08 -4.02 6.94
N THR A 34 5.21 -5.05 6.11
CA THR A 34 5.37 -4.92 4.67
C THR A 34 4.11 -5.39 3.96
N LEU A 35 3.44 -4.47 3.26
CA LEU A 35 2.29 -4.75 2.41
C LEU A 35 2.73 -4.90 0.96
N PHE A 36 2.32 -5.99 0.32
CA PHE A 36 2.63 -6.30 -1.07
C PHE A 36 1.53 -7.15 -1.72
N VAL A 37 1.46 -7.14 -3.05
CA VAL A 37 0.59 -8.03 -3.80
C VAL A 37 1.40 -9.28 -4.18
N ASN A 38 0.89 -10.47 -3.86
CA ASN A 38 1.53 -11.74 -4.18
C ASN A 38 1.19 -12.20 -5.63
N GLY A 39 1.77 -13.33 -6.05
CA GLY A 39 1.54 -13.88 -7.38
C GLY A 39 0.10 -14.38 -7.64
N GLN A 40 -0.71 -14.49 -6.59
CA GLN A 40 -2.09 -14.98 -6.62
C GLN A 40 -3.12 -13.85 -6.69
N SER A 41 -2.70 -12.60 -6.90
CA SER A 41 -3.58 -11.42 -6.83
C SER A 41 -4.23 -11.23 -5.44
N GLU A 42 -3.44 -11.45 -4.40
CA GLU A 42 -3.83 -11.20 -3.01
C GLU A 42 -2.92 -10.14 -2.41
N LEU A 43 -3.51 -9.20 -1.67
CA LEU A 43 -2.78 -8.32 -0.77
C LEU A 43 -2.32 -9.14 0.43
N ALA A 44 -1.01 -9.33 0.53
CA ALA A 44 -0.36 -10.01 1.62
C ALA A 44 0.36 -9.03 2.55
N CYS A 45 0.54 -9.46 3.79
CA CYS A 45 1.30 -8.76 4.78
C CYS A 45 2.42 -9.64 5.33
N THR A 46 3.64 -9.10 5.37
CA THR A 46 4.73 -9.64 6.18
C THR A 46 4.90 -8.78 7.42
N SER A 47 4.74 -9.36 8.60
CA SER A 47 5.09 -8.72 9.87
C SER A 47 6.43 -9.24 10.36
N ASN A 48 7.35 -8.32 10.67
CA ASN A 48 8.54 -8.59 11.44
C ASN A 48 8.38 -7.92 12.81
N ASN A 49 7.85 -8.66 13.77
CA ASN A 49 7.56 -8.20 15.11
C ASN A 49 8.51 -8.91 16.11
N PRO A 50 9.47 -8.21 16.73
CA PRO A 50 10.45 -8.85 17.59
C PRO A 50 9.86 -9.43 18.88
N THR A 51 8.59 -9.16 19.20
CA THR A 51 7.91 -9.69 20.41
C THR A 51 7.45 -11.12 20.31
N THR A 52 7.20 -11.62 19.09
CA THR A 52 6.67 -12.98 18.89
C THR A 52 7.78 -14.04 18.90
N GLY A 53 9.05 -13.63 19.03
CA GLY A 53 10.22 -14.51 19.09
C GLY A 53 10.51 -15.29 17.80
N GLY A 54 9.66 -15.14 16.77
CA GLY A 54 9.82 -15.73 15.44
C GLY A 54 10.30 -14.69 14.43
N GLY A 55 11.04 -15.12 13.41
CA GLY A 55 11.40 -14.25 12.29
C GLY A 55 10.18 -13.77 11.48
N PRO A 56 10.39 -13.00 10.39
CA PRO A 56 9.30 -12.42 9.60
C PRO A 56 8.23 -13.44 9.19
N GLN A 57 6.97 -13.17 9.51
CA GLN A 57 5.82 -14.03 9.23
C GLN A 57 4.94 -13.38 8.16
N THR A 58 4.41 -14.17 7.22
CA THR A 58 3.62 -13.66 6.09
C THR A 58 2.23 -14.30 6.05
N GLN A 59 1.19 -13.49 5.86
CA GLN A 59 -0.17 -13.99 5.64
C GLN A 59 -0.92 -13.20 4.56
N PRO A 60 -1.85 -13.85 3.83
CA PRO A 60 -2.79 -13.15 2.97
C PRO A 60 -3.77 -12.32 3.83
N LEU A 61 -4.05 -11.09 3.42
CA LEU A 61 -5.06 -10.22 4.05
C LEU A 61 -6.36 -10.18 3.25
N LEU A 62 -6.24 -10.01 1.94
CA LEU A 62 -7.40 -9.85 1.05
C LEU A 62 -7.08 -10.36 -0.35
N GLY A 63 -7.96 -11.18 -0.91
CA GLY A 63 -7.90 -11.55 -2.33
C GLY A 63 -8.47 -10.48 -3.25
N GLY A 64 -8.22 -10.63 -4.55
CA GLY A 64 -8.80 -9.75 -5.58
C GLY A 64 -8.07 -8.42 -5.75
N ILE A 65 -6.81 -8.31 -5.31
CA ILE A 65 -5.94 -7.18 -5.65
C ILE A 65 -4.83 -7.68 -6.56
N GLN A 66 -4.91 -7.32 -7.85
CA GLN A 66 -3.95 -7.75 -8.85
C GLN A 66 -2.68 -6.89 -8.87
N ALA A 67 -2.80 -5.59 -8.57
CA ALA A 67 -1.67 -4.68 -8.55
C ALA A 67 -1.91 -3.51 -7.60
N MET A 68 -0.81 -2.96 -7.08
CA MET A 68 -0.81 -1.78 -6.23
C MET A 68 0.33 -0.87 -6.66
N ARG A 69 0.07 0.44 -6.75
CA ARG A 69 1.05 1.44 -7.12
C ARG A 69 0.95 2.66 -6.21
N PHE A 70 2.11 3.23 -5.91
CA PHE A 70 2.26 4.50 -5.21
C PHE A 70 2.91 5.52 -6.13
N THR A 71 2.32 6.71 -6.20
CA THR A 71 2.93 7.89 -6.82
C THR A 71 2.90 9.05 -5.85
N TYR A 72 3.87 9.93 -5.94
CA TYR A 72 4.10 11.02 -5.01
C TYR A 72 3.77 12.33 -5.70
N GLY A 73 2.89 13.10 -5.07
CA GLY A 73 2.51 14.43 -5.50
C GLY A 73 3.60 15.43 -5.14
N VAL A 74 4.32 15.94 -6.13
CA VAL A 74 5.39 16.92 -5.95
C VAL A 74 4.87 18.31 -6.26
N ASP A 75 5.11 19.22 -5.33
CA ASP A 75 4.92 20.66 -5.49
C ASP A 75 6.12 21.25 -6.24
N THR A 76 5.86 21.84 -7.40
CA THR A 76 6.87 22.45 -8.26
C THR A 76 6.85 23.97 -8.21
N ASN A 77 5.81 24.57 -7.63
CA ASN A 77 5.55 26.01 -7.67
C ASN A 77 5.52 26.66 -6.26
N ASN A 78 5.69 25.86 -5.20
CA ASN A 78 5.76 26.22 -3.80
C ASN A 78 4.45 26.77 -3.20
N ASP A 79 3.29 26.31 -3.70
CA ASP A 79 1.95 26.64 -3.18
C ASP A 79 1.39 25.61 -2.18
N SER A 80 2.18 24.58 -1.84
CA SER A 80 1.83 23.45 -0.99
C SER A 80 0.80 22.47 -1.59
N TYR A 81 0.55 22.53 -2.90
CA TYR A 81 -0.28 21.58 -3.64
C TYR A 81 0.57 20.74 -4.60
N ALA A 82 0.11 19.51 -4.86
CA ALA A 82 0.79 18.62 -5.79
C ALA A 82 0.48 19.00 -7.26
N ASP A 83 1.50 19.43 -8.00
CA ASP A 83 1.38 19.73 -9.44
C ASP A 83 1.49 18.47 -10.31
N SER A 84 2.32 17.51 -9.87
CA SER A 84 2.61 16.30 -10.65
C SER A 84 2.73 15.07 -9.76
N TYR A 85 2.35 13.89 -10.29
CA TYR A 85 2.46 12.61 -9.58
C TYR A 85 3.51 11.73 -10.23
N VAL A 86 4.61 11.47 -9.51
CA VAL A 86 5.75 10.70 -10.02
C VAL A 86 6.03 9.46 -9.18
N ALA A 87 6.74 8.48 -9.73
CA ALA A 87 7.21 7.32 -8.95
C ALA A 87 8.28 7.75 -7.94
N ALA A 88 8.46 7.01 -6.84
CA ALA A 88 9.45 7.32 -5.79
C ALA A 88 10.85 7.61 -6.36
N GLY A 89 11.33 6.77 -7.29
CA GLY A 89 12.67 6.93 -7.89
C GLY A 89 12.82 8.13 -8.82
N ALA A 90 11.72 8.80 -9.16
CA ALA A 90 11.71 10.02 -9.98
C ALA A 90 11.47 11.30 -9.16
N VAL A 91 11.33 11.19 -7.83
CA VAL A 91 11.24 12.37 -6.95
C VAL A 91 12.64 12.96 -6.80
N ALA A 92 12.84 14.16 -7.34
CA ALA A 92 14.11 14.89 -7.25
C ALA A 92 14.34 15.51 -5.85
N ASP A 93 13.26 16.00 -5.23
CA ASP A 93 13.29 16.68 -3.95
C ASP A 93 12.13 16.22 -3.07
N TRP A 94 12.47 15.42 -2.04
CA TRP A 94 11.48 14.88 -1.10
C TRP A 94 10.88 15.94 -0.19
N THR A 95 11.54 17.10 -0.03
CA THR A 95 11.03 18.21 0.78
C THR A 95 9.88 18.95 0.12
N ARG A 96 9.52 18.61 -1.13
CA ARG A 96 8.38 19.16 -1.86
C ARG A 96 7.25 18.17 -2.10
N VAL A 97 7.29 17.01 -1.46
CA VAL A 97 6.24 16.00 -1.63
C VAL A 97 5.06 16.34 -0.74
N ALA A 98 3.99 16.89 -1.33
CA ALA A 98 2.80 17.33 -0.60
C ALA A 98 1.76 16.21 -0.39
N SER A 99 1.76 15.16 -1.22
CA SER A 99 0.77 14.08 -1.14
C SER A 99 1.31 12.75 -1.66
N VAL A 100 0.57 11.68 -1.37
CA VAL A 100 0.74 10.37 -2.00
C VAL A 100 -0.57 9.93 -2.63
N ARG A 101 -0.50 9.44 -3.87
CA ARG A 101 -1.60 8.75 -4.54
C ARG A 101 -1.36 7.24 -4.51
N ILE A 102 -2.41 6.52 -4.12
CA ILE A 102 -2.44 5.07 -4.05
C ILE A 102 -3.43 4.59 -5.11
N ASP A 103 -2.93 3.83 -6.08
CA ASP A 103 -3.74 3.18 -7.11
C ASP A 103 -3.77 1.67 -6.86
N LEU A 104 -4.98 1.11 -6.73
CA LEU A 104 -5.23 -0.31 -6.55
C LEU A 104 -5.97 -0.86 -7.76
N LEU A 105 -5.43 -1.92 -8.38
CA LEU A 105 -6.11 -2.69 -9.41
C LEU A 105 -6.82 -3.87 -8.75
N LEU A 106 -8.13 -3.77 -8.63
CA LEU A 106 -8.97 -4.84 -8.14
C LEU A 106 -9.33 -5.76 -9.31
N VAL A 107 -9.41 -7.06 -9.02
CA VAL A 107 -9.79 -8.10 -9.97
C VAL A 107 -10.76 -9.06 -9.28
N THR A 108 -11.71 -9.60 -10.03
CA THR A 108 -12.57 -10.68 -9.53
C THR A 108 -11.75 -11.95 -9.30
N VAL A 109 -12.06 -12.67 -8.24
CA VAL A 109 -11.39 -13.94 -7.91
C VAL A 109 -11.74 -14.99 -8.96
N ASP A 110 -13.01 -15.03 -9.38
CA ASP A 110 -13.50 -15.94 -10.41
C ASP A 110 -13.24 -15.40 -11.82
N ASP A 111 -13.11 -16.32 -12.78
CA ASP A 111 -13.01 -16.07 -14.21
C ASP A 111 -14.34 -16.37 -14.91
N GLY A 112 -14.57 -15.78 -16.09
CA GLY A 112 -15.79 -15.98 -16.87
C GLY A 112 -16.98 -15.12 -16.44
N LEU A 113 -16.72 -14.02 -15.72
CA LEU A 113 -17.75 -13.04 -15.34
C LEU A 113 -18.12 -12.10 -16.49
N VAL A 114 -17.32 -12.08 -17.55
CA VAL A 114 -17.59 -11.35 -18.80
C VAL A 114 -17.53 -12.30 -20.00
N ASP A 115 -18.26 -11.97 -21.06
CA ASP A 115 -18.35 -12.81 -22.25
C ASP A 115 -17.05 -12.85 -23.06
N ALA A 116 -16.26 -11.78 -22.98
CA ALA A 116 -14.95 -11.64 -23.63
C ALA A 116 -13.98 -10.83 -22.75
N PRO A 117 -12.65 -10.95 -22.96
CA PRO A 117 -11.67 -10.14 -22.23
C PRO A 117 -11.93 -8.64 -22.39
N VAL A 118 -11.99 -7.92 -21.26
CA VAL A 118 -12.29 -6.48 -21.23
C VAL A 118 -11.01 -5.67 -20.99
N PRO A 119 -10.59 -4.82 -21.94
CA PRO A 119 -9.45 -3.93 -21.74
C PRO A 119 -9.69 -2.93 -20.59
N TYR A 120 -8.62 -2.59 -19.86
CA TYR A 120 -8.67 -1.63 -18.76
C TYR A 120 -7.48 -0.68 -18.81
N ALA A 121 -7.66 0.54 -18.28
CA ALA A 121 -6.57 1.51 -18.17
C ALA A 121 -5.78 1.27 -16.87
N TRP A 122 -4.46 1.16 -16.97
CA TRP A 122 -3.54 1.05 -15.84
C TRP A 122 -2.24 1.80 -16.15
N ASN A 123 -1.79 2.66 -15.23
CA ASN A 123 -0.57 3.46 -15.41
C ASN A 123 -0.56 4.26 -16.74
N GLY A 124 -1.71 4.84 -17.12
CA GLY A 124 -1.82 5.62 -18.36
C GLY A 124 -1.76 4.78 -19.65
N ALA A 125 -1.70 3.46 -19.56
CA ALA A 125 -1.74 2.55 -20.71
C ALA A 125 -3.01 1.68 -20.68
N THR A 126 -3.54 1.36 -21.85
CA THR A 126 -4.61 0.35 -21.99
C THR A 126 -3.99 -1.04 -22.01
N VAL A 127 -4.42 -1.89 -21.08
CA VAL A 127 -4.02 -3.29 -20.98
C VAL A 127 -5.18 -4.15 -21.46
N THR A 128 -4.92 -5.05 -22.41
CA THR A 128 -5.89 -6.05 -22.85
C THR A 128 -5.58 -7.37 -22.14
N PRO A 129 -6.45 -7.87 -21.24
CA PRO A 129 -6.22 -9.12 -20.55
C PRO A 129 -6.44 -10.33 -21.48
N GLY A 130 -5.88 -11.48 -21.10
CA GLY A 130 -6.15 -12.76 -21.75
C GLY A 130 -7.27 -13.58 -21.10
N ASP A 131 -7.83 -13.09 -19.99
CA ASP A 131 -8.88 -13.76 -19.21
C ASP A 131 -10.21 -12.97 -19.27
N ARG A 132 -11.26 -13.56 -18.70
CA ARG A 132 -12.62 -13.01 -18.64
C ARG A 132 -12.96 -12.55 -17.23
N ARG A 133 -12.01 -11.87 -16.58
CA ARG A 133 -12.17 -11.27 -15.25
C ARG A 133 -12.50 -9.78 -15.35
N MET A 134 -13.39 -9.32 -14.47
CA MET A 134 -13.64 -7.89 -14.33
C MET A 134 -12.55 -7.24 -13.50
N ARG A 135 -12.13 -6.05 -13.92
CA ARG A 135 -11.09 -5.26 -13.23
C ARG A 135 -11.56 -3.85 -13.01
N ARG A 136 -11.16 -3.27 -11.87
CA ARG A 136 -11.44 -1.87 -11.55
C ARG A 136 -10.25 -1.24 -10.87
N VAL A 137 -9.88 -0.05 -11.34
CA VAL A 137 -8.87 0.77 -10.68
C VAL A 137 -9.55 1.66 -9.65
N TYR A 138 -9.03 1.64 -8.43
CA TYR A 138 -9.43 2.55 -7.36
C TYR A 138 -8.23 3.43 -6.99
N SER A 139 -8.45 4.74 -6.94
CA SER A 139 -7.41 5.73 -6.69
C SER A 139 -7.79 6.57 -5.47
N ASN A 140 -6.85 6.71 -4.53
CA ASN A 140 -6.98 7.62 -3.38
C ASN A 140 -5.78 8.52 -3.29
N VAL A 141 -6.00 9.77 -2.90
CA VAL A 141 -4.94 10.73 -2.63
C VAL A 141 -4.99 11.09 -1.16
N ILE A 142 -3.83 10.98 -0.51
CA ILE A 142 -3.64 11.35 0.89
C ILE A 142 -2.65 12.50 0.92
N GLY A 143 -3.09 13.67 1.37
CA GLY A 143 -2.23 14.83 1.59
C GLY A 143 -1.43 14.70 2.88
N PHE A 144 -0.15 15.08 2.85
CA PHE A 144 0.68 15.18 4.04
C PHE A 144 0.43 16.52 4.74
N ARG A 145 -0.01 16.47 6.00
CA ARG A 145 -0.35 17.68 6.77
C ARG A 145 0.85 18.40 7.38
N ASN A 146 2.08 17.90 7.17
CA ASN A 146 3.29 18.47 7.75
C ASN A 146 3.89 19.62 6.92
N PHE A 147 3.13 20.16 5.96
CA PHE A 147 3.51 21.29 5.08
C PHE A 147 2.92 22.64 5.52
N LEU A 148 2.57 22.79 6.81
CA LEU A 148 2.18 24.09 7.35
C LEU A 148 3.39 24.73 8.05
N PRO A 149 3.91 25.89 7.58
CA PRO A 149 4.81 26.72 8.37
C PRO A 149 4.12 27.34 9.59
#